data_AF-A0A0C3AZI2-F1
#
_entry.id   AF-A0A0C3AZI2-F1
#
_cell.length_a   1.000
_cell.length_b   1.000
_cell.length_c   1.000
_cell.angle_alpha   90.00
_cell.angle_beta   90.00
_cell.angle_gamma   90.00
#
_symmetry.space_group_name_H-M   'P 1'
#
loop_
_entity.id
_entity.type
_entity.pdbx_description
1 polymer ?
#
loop_
_entity_poly.entity_id
_entity_poly.type
_entity_poly.pdbx_seq_one_letter_code
_entity_poly.pdbx_strand_id
1 'polypeptide(L)'
;MVGKSTGDAEVQCFGYFLASAHEIYKAKKELYGVCPCIVVYCNGPLIGFAGAAITDRANLEALTPMYPLDENSHENRIALQVTRAFGAYRQVIRQLREHYTQLDSRIRELKDTERLAFPYQDNYTRNDGTRVDFTYHHRLKGGKLIFFATTSDEKHVMVKFTRKYGSDAHKFCSDKGIAPQFYAMNALPGGWFMIVMEYLSTAYKMVRNQDPVTTELSSALEAAVNVPHTGNFVHGDIRDVNLMFSKENKSIKVMIVDLDWAGTDGEIRYPANVNTIGINRPDGARDGELISKAHDLYMLNRITAW
;
A
#
# COMPACT_ATOMS: atom_id res chain seq x y z
N MET A 1 10.38 -24.77 21.64
CA MET A 1 9.97 -25.92 20.81
C MET A 1 9.46 -25.40 19.48
N VAL A 2 10.31 -25.29 18.47
CA VAL A 2 9.90 -25.09 17.07
C VAL A 2 10.80 -26.03 16.28
N GLY A 3 10.25 -26.97 15.51
CA GLY A 3 11.05 -27.90 14.69
C GLY A 3 10.75 -29.39 14.83
N LYS A 4 9.56 -29.79 15.29
CA LYS A 4 9.07 -31.17 15.12
C LYS A 4 7.57 -31.19 14.84
N SER A 5 7.15 -30.73 13.68
CA SER A 5 5.85 -31.12 13.11
C SER A 5 5.85 -30.91 11.60
N THR A 6 4.93 -31.61 10.94
CA THR A 6 4.57 -31.61 9.51
C THR A 6 4.01 -30.26 9.02
N GLY A 7 4.54 -29.14 9.52
CA GLY A 7 4.08 -27.80 9.18
C GLY A 7 4.59 -27.32 7.82
N ASP A 8 3.90 -26.36 7.23
CA ASP A 8 4.32 -25.69 6.01
C ASP A 8 5.75 -25.13 6.13
N ALA A 9 6.57 -25.34 5.09
CA ALA A 9 7.99 -25.00 5.12
C ALA A 9 8.24 -23.48 5.28
N GLU A 10 7.38 -22.64 4.70
CA GLU A 10 7.46 -21.19 4.85
C GLU A 10 7.17 -20.79 6.29
N VAL A 11 6.15 -21.39 6.91
CA VAL A 11 5.77 -21.14 8.31
C VAL A 11 6.89 -21.56 9.27
N GLN A 12 7.54 -22.70 9.02
CA GLN A 12 8.67 -23.16 9.85
C GLN A 12 9.88 -22.22 9.74
N CYS A 13 10.24 -21.82 8.52
CA CYS A 13 11.31 -20.86 8.29
C CYS A 13 11.00 -19.50 8.93
N PHE A 14 9.74 -19.05 8.86
CA PHE A 14 9.31 -17.83 9.52
C PHE A 14 9.44 -17.94 11.04
N GLY A 15 9.00 -19.05 11.63
CA GLY A 15 9.16 -19.30 13.06
C GLY A 15 10.63 -19.26 13.52
N TYR A 16 11.54 -19.80 12.72
CA TYR A 16 12.99 -19.73 12.98
C TYR A 16 13.53 -18.29 12.88
N PHE A 17 13.12 -17.54 11.85
CA PHE A 17 13.49 -16.13 11.72
C PHE A 17 12.99 -15.30 12.90
N LEU A 18 11.73 -15.49 13.32
CA LEU A 18 11.15 -14.80 14.48
C LEU A 18 11.89 -15.12 15.77
N ALA A 19 12.20 -16.40 16.01
CA ALA A 19 12.98 -16.80 17.18
C ALA A 19 14.37 -16.16 17.17
N SER A 20 15.04 -16.14 16.03
CA SER A 20 16.36 -15.52 15.85
C SER A 20 16.29 -14.00 16.04
N ALA A 21 15.27 -13.34 15.47
CA ALA A 21 15.04 -11.91 15.62
C ALA A 21 14.80 -11.52 17.08
N HIS A 22 14.05 -12.34 17.83
CA HIS A 22 13.80 -12.13 19.25
C HIS A 22 15.06 -12.24 20.11
N GLU A 23 15.93 -13.20 19.81
CA GLU A 23 17.20 -13.33 20.52
C GLU A 23 18.18 -12.20 20.15
N ILE A 24 18.21 -11.78 18.89
CA ILE A 24 18.96 -10.58 18.45
C ILE A 24 18.44 -9.33 19.17
N TYR A 25 17.12 -9.16 19.31
CA TYR A 25 16.53 -8.04 20.02
C TYR A 25 16.98 -7.96 21.48
N LYS A 26 16.94 -9.08 22.20
CA LYS A 26 17.37 -9.14 23.60
C LYS A 26 18.86 -8.83 23.75
N ALA A 27 19.67 -9.31 22.81
CA ALA A 27 21.12 -9.23 22.93
C ALA A 27 21.69 -7.89 22.44
N LYS A 28 21.19 -7.35 21.32
CA LYS A 28 21.76 -6.18 20.63
C LYS A 28 20.68 -5.42 19.85
N LYS A 29 19.99 -4.50 20.53
CA LYS A 29 18.98 -3.61 19.92
C LYS A 29 19.51 -2.80 18.73
N GLU A 30 20.81 -2.50 18.71
CA GLU A 30 21.52 -1.79 17.63
C GLU A 30 21.52 -2.54 16.28
N LEU A 31 21.23 -3.85 16.29
CA LEU A 31 21.10 -4.66 15.07
C LEU A 31 19.73 -4.56 14.40
N TYR A 32 18.79 -3.84 15.01
CA TYR A 32 17.48 -3.56 14.39
C TYR A 32 17.69 -2.76 13.10
N GLY A 33 17.05 -3.19 12.02
CA GLY A 33 17.12 -2.50 10.72
C GLY A 33 18.33 -2.81 9.85
N VAL A 34 19.35 -3.48 10.38
CA VAL A 34 20.62 -3.74 9.65
C VAL A 34 20.92 -5.22 9.43
N CYS A 35 19.98 -6.11 9.72
CA CYS A 35 20.13 -7.55 9.48
C CYS A 35 19.09 -8.08 8.47
N PRO A 36 19.11 -7.64 7.19
CA PRO A 36 18.28 -8.24 6.17
C PRO A 36 18.77 -9.66 5.85
N CYS A 37 17.83 -10.57 5.61
CA CYS A 37 18.08 -11.96 5.30
C CYS A 37 17.30 -12.35 4.04
N ILE A 38 17.85 -13.29 3.28
CA ILE A 38 17.06 -14.06 2.33
C ILE A 38 16.80 -15.43 2.95
N VAL A 39 15.52 -15.80 3.00
CA VAL A 39 15.04 -17.09 3.42
C VAL A 39 14.80 -17.93 2.19
N VAL A 40 15.43 -19.11 2.14
CA VAL A 40 15.16 -20.13 1.13
C VAL A 40 14.37 -21.23 1.81
N TYR A 41 13.23 -21.59 1.26
CA TYR A 41 12.36 -22.62 1.81
C TYR A 41 12.00 -23.63 0.72
N CYS A 42 11.96 -24.90 1.11
CA CYS A 42 11.73 -26.02 0.20
C CYS A 42 10.57 -26.88 0.71
N ASN A 43 9.71 -27.32 -0.20
CA ASN A 43 8.63 -28.25 0.09
C ASN A 43 8.63 -29.35 -0.98
N GLY A 44 9.21 -30.51 -0.64
CA GLY A 44 9.48 -31.56 -1.63
C GLY A 44 10.37 -31.05 -2.77
N PRO A 45 9.97 -31.19 -4.05
CA PRO A 45 10.72 -30.67 -5.20
C PRO A 45 10.54 -29.17 -5.43
N LEU A 46 9.79 -28.46 -4.58
CA LEU A 46 9.50 -27.04 -4.77
C LEU A 46 10.48 -26.17 -3.98
N ILE A 47 10.90 -25.04 -4.56
CA ILE A 47 11.76 -24.03 -3.92
C ILE A 47 11.14 -22.63 -3.99
N GLY A 48 11.18 -21.89 -2.88
CA GLY A 48 10.76 -20.49 -2.78
C GLY A 48 11.82 -19.61 -2.13
N PHE A 49 11.75 -18.31 -2.41
CA PHE A 49 12.62 -17.30 -1.84
C PHE A 49 11.78 -16.19 -1.18
N ALA A 50 12.13 -15.85 0.05
CA ALA A 50 11.53 -14.75 0.81
C ALA A 50 12.60 -13.79 1.32
N GLY A 51 12.22 -12.53 1.47
CA GLY A 51 13.03 -11.50 2.11
C GLY A 51 12.57 -11.33 3.55
N ALA A 52 13.51 -11.28 4.48
CA ALA A 52 13.23 -11.07 5.88
C ALA A 52 14.03 -9.88 6.41
N ALA A 53 13.41 -9.01 7.19
CA ALA A 53 14.07 -7.87 7.80
C ALA A 53 13.38 -7.49 9.11
N ILE A 54 14.16 -6.99 10.06
CA ILE A 54 13.65 -6.49 11.33
C ILE A 54 13.63 -4.97 11.26
N THR A 55 12.44 -4.37 11.32
CA THR A 55 12.23 -2.92 11.43
C THR A 55 11.73 -2.60 12.85
N ASP A 56 10.63 -1.87 13.00
CA ASP A 56 9.78 -1.84 14.19
C ASP A 56 9.25 -3.23 14.59
N ARG A 57 9.18 -4.16 13.63
CA ARG A 57 8.77 -5.55 13.82
C ARG A 57 9.54 -6.47 12.87
N ALA A 58 9.46 -7.77 13.11
CA ALA A 58 9.94 -8.75 12.14
C ALA A 58 8.99 -8.77 10.92
N ASN A 59 9.54 -8.62 9.73
CA ASN A 59 8.83 -8.72 8.46
C ASN A 59 9.43 -9.87 7.66
N LEU A 60 8.56 -10.65 7.03
CA LEU A 60 8.90 -11.68 6.04
C LEU A 60 7.94 -11.48 4.87
N GLU A 61 8.48 -11.43 3.66
CA GLU A 61 7.70 -11.31 2.43
C GLU A 61 8.20 -12.33 1.41
N ALA A 62 7.30 -13.13 0.86
CA ALA A 62 7.61 -14.00 -0.26
C ALA A 62 7.99 -13.16 -1.49
N LEU A 63 9.21 -13.35 -2.00
CA LEU A 63 9.71 -12.64 -3.18
C LEU A 63 9.41 -13.39 -4.47
N THR A 64 9.17 -14.69 -4.37
CA THR A 64 8.83 -15.55 -5.49
C THR A 64 7.68 -16.50 -5.10
N PRO A 65 6.90 -17.00 -6.07
CA PRO A 65 6.16 -18.24 -5.85
C PRO A 65 7.14 -19.39 -5.58
N MET A 66 6.60 -20.53 -5.13
CA MET A 66 7.35 -21.77 -5.11
C MET A 66 7.48 -22.33 -6.52
N TYR A 67 8.70 -22.50 -7.00
CA TYR A 67 8.97 -23.10 -8.30
C TYR A 67 9.24 -24.60 -8.17
N PRO A 68 8.70 -25.43 -9.07
CA PRO A 68 9.09 -26.82 -9.14
C PRO A 68 10.51 -26.94 -9.71
N LEU A 69 11.32 -27.81 -9.10
CA LEU A 69 12.65 -28.20 -9.55
C LEU A 69 12.64 -29.55 -10.30
N ASP A 70 11.47 -30.14 -10.54
CA ASP A 70 11.37 -31.33 -11.36
C ASP A 70 11.66 -31.00 -12.84
N GLU A 71 12.32 -31.94 -13.53
CA GLU A 71 12.58 -31.83 -14.97
C GLU A 71 11.29 -32.07 -15.76
N ASN A 72 10.44 -31.06 -15.86
CA ASN A 72 9.43 -31.02 -16.93
C ASN A 72 10.01 -30.30 -18.15
N SER A 73 10.62 -31.09 -19.02
CA SER A 73 11.35 -30.69 -20.24
C SER A 73 10.51 -29.92 -21.30
N HIS A 74 9.22 -29.70 -21.06
CA HIS A 74 8.32 -29.01 -21.97
C HIS A 74 7.95 -27.58 -21.55
N GLU A 75 8.26 -27.14 -20.32
CA GLU A 75 7.91 -25.80 -19.84
C GLU A 75 9.13 -24.86 -19.71
N ASN A 76 9.63 -24.43 -20.86
CA ASN A 76 10.72 -23.42 -20.96
C ASN A 76 10.46 -22.17 -20.10
N ARG A 77 9.19 -21.81 -19.85
CA ARG A 77 8.82 -20.65 -19.03
C ARG A 77 9.17 -20.84 -17.56
N ILE A 78 8.89 -22.00 -16.96
CA ILE A 78 9.22 -22.27 -15.56
C ILE A 78 10.74 -22.35 -15.40
N ALA A 79 11.43 -23.10 -16.27
CA ALA A 79 12.88 -23.19 -16.24
C ALA A 79 13.55 -21.81 -16.30
N LEU A 80 13.01 -20.89 -17.13
CA LEU A 80 13.49 -19.51 -17.23
C LEU A 80 13.20 -18.71 -15.94
N GLN A 81 12.04 -18.88 -15.32
CA GLN A 81 11.71 -18.22 -14.05
C GLN A 81 12.61 -18.72 -12.91
N VAL A 82 12.83 -20.04 -12.80
CA VAL A 82 13.77 -20.66 -11.86
C VAL A 82 15.18 -20.10 -12.06
N THR A 83 15.67 -20.09 -13.30
CA THR A 83 16.99 -19.54 -13.65
C THR A 83 17.11 -18.07 -13.24
N ARG A 84 16.08 -17.25 -13.51
CA ARG A 84 16.05 -15.84 -13.10
C ARG A 84 16.05 -15.69 -11.57
N ALA A 85 15.29 -16.53 -10.86
CA ALA A 85 15.24 -16.51 -9.40
C ALA A 85 16.61 -16.85 -8.78
N PHE A 86 17.29 -17.91 -9.25
CA PHE A 86 18.65 -18.23 -8.82
C PHE A 86 19.68 -17.16 -9.20
N GLY A 87 19.55 -16.57 -10.39
CA GLY A 87 20.39 -15.45 -10.82
C GLY A 87 20.24 -14.23 -9.92
N ALA A 88 19.02 -13.88 -9.53
CA ALA A 88 18.74 -12.82 -8.56
C ALA A 88 19.26 -13.19 -7.16
N TYR A 89 19.01 -14.42 -6.71
CA TYR A 89 19.51 -14.93 -5.43
C TYR A 89 21.03 -14.81 -5.31
N ARG A 90 21.77 -15.22 -6.36
CA ARG A 90 23.24 -15.08 -6.40
C ARG A 90 23.69 -13.63 -6.23
N GLN A 91 22.99 -12.69 -6.89
CA GLN A 91 23.30 -11.26 -6.76
C GLN A 91 23.02 -10.75 -5.35
N VAL A 92 21.89 -11.12 -4.76
CA VAL A 92 21.54 -10.73 -3.40
C VAL A 92 22.52 -11.30 -2.38
N ILE A 93 22.96 -12.55 -2.52
CA ILE A 93 23.98 -13.12 -1.61
C ILE A 93 25.29 -12.33 -1.68
N ARG A 94 25.72 -11.87 -2.86
CA ARG A 94 26.90 -11.00 -2.97
C ARG A 94 26.68 -9.67 -2.24
N GLN A 95 25.54 -9.01 -2.46
CA GLN A 95 25.20 -7.75 -1.79
C GLN A 95 25.08 -7.91 -0.27
N LEU A 96 24.48 -9.00 0.21
CA LEU A 96 24.39 -9.30 1.63
C LEU A 96 25.78 -9.53 2.24
N ARG A 97 26.69 -10.23 1.55
CA ARG A 97 28.07 -10.39 2.02
C ARG A 97 28.75 -9.03 2.16
N GLU A 98 28.66 -8.18 1.15
CA GLU A 98 29.19 -6.81 1.19
C GLU A 98 28.59 -6.01 2.35
N HIS A 99 27.26 -6.07 2.51
CA HIS A 99 26.54 -5.43 3.61
C HIS A 99 27.06 -5.88 4.98
N TYR A 100 27.17 -7.19 5.21
CA TYR A 100 27.60 -7.76 6.49
C TYR A 100 29.10 -7.56 6.75
N THR A 101 29.96 -7.41 5.72
CA THR A 101 31.35 -7.00 5.92
C THR A 101 31.48 -5.56 6.44
N GLN A 102 30.45 -4.74 6.23
CA GLN A 102 30.39 -3.33 6.66
C GLN A 102 29.42 -3.15 7.84
N LEU A 103 29.07 -4.23 8.55
CA LEU A 103 28.01 -4.18 9.56
C LEU A 103 28.33 -3.18 10.68
N ASP A 104 29.54 -3.20 11.22
CA ASP A 104 29.93 -2.30 12.32
C ASP A 104 29.90 -0.82 11.92
N SER A 105 30.30 -0.48 10.68
CA SER A 105 30.18 0.89 10.18
C SER A 105 28.72 1.27 10.00
N ARG A 106 27.88 0.36 9.48
CA ARG A 106 26.45 0.61 9.28
C ARG A 106 25.69 0.78 10.59
N ILE A 107 26.02 -0.02 11.61
CA ILE A 107 25.49 0.16 12.97
C ILE A 107 25.86 1.55 13.49
N ARG A 108 27.12 1.97 13.35
CA ARG A 108 27.55 3.32 13.75
C ARG A 108 26.88 4.44 12.96
N GLU A 109 26.53 4.19 11.70
CA GLU A 109 25.86 5.13 10.80
C GLU A 109 24.34 5.18 10.97
N LEU A 110 23.72 4.23 11.70
CA LEU A 110 22.32 4.32 12.13
C LEU A 110 22.18 5.47 13.15
N LYS A 111 22.24 6.70 12.65
CA LYS A 111 22.05 7.93 13.42
C LYS A 111 20.60 8.08 13.88
N ASP A 112 19.67 7.46 13.15
CA ASP A 112 18.24 7.58 13.36
C ASP A 112 17.57 6.21 13.20
N THR A 113 17.23 5.60 14.34
CA THR A 113 16.49 4.34 14.37
C THR A 113 15.00 4.53 14.08
N GLU A 114 14.47 5.76 14.18
CA GLU A 114 13.09 6.08 13.82
C GLU A 114 12.88 5.95 12.31
N ARG A 115 13.93 6.22 11.51
CA ARG A 115 13.91 6.00 10.05
C ARG A 115 13.47 4.59 9.65
N LEU A 116 13.77 3.58 10.48
CA LEU A 116 13.42 2.18 10.24
C LEU A 116 11.92 1.90 10.33
N ALA A 117 11.14 2.79 10.95
CA ALA A 117 9.68 2.69 10.99
C ALA A 117 9.01 3.10 9.66
N PHE A 118 9.79 3.64 8.72
CA PHE A 118 9.30 4.20 7.46
C PHE A 118 9.85 3.45 6.23
N PRO A 119 9.12 3.44 5.10
CA PRO A 119 9.59 2.88 3.83
C PRO A 119 10.89 3.54 3.35
N TYR A 120 11.72 2.81 2.61
CA TYR A 120 13.05 3.29 2.18
C TYR A 120 12.99 4.50 1.22
N GLN A 121 11.90 4.65 0.46
CA GLN A 121 11.74 5.74 -0.50
C GLN A 121 11.44 7.06 0.22
N ASP A 122 12.28 8.08 0.03
CA ASP A 122 12.22 9.40 0.69
C ASP A 122 12.13 10.56 -0.32
N ASN A 123 11.84 10.24 -1.57
CA ASN A 123 11.70 11.21 -2.64
C ASN A 123 10.76 10.69 -3.71
N TYR A 124 10.09 11.60 -4.42
CA TYR A 124 9.25 11.30 -5.56
C TYR A 124 9.68 12.10 -6.79
N THR A 125 9.34 11.59 -7.96
CA THR A 125 9.55 12.29 -9.23
C THR A 125 8.21 12.76 -9.77
N ARG A 126 8.10 14.07 -10.02
CA ARG A 126 6.94 14.70 -10.67
C ARG A 126 6.85 14.31 -12.14
N ASN A 127 5.71 14.59 -12.77
CA ASN A 127 5.50 14.29 -14.19
C ASN A 127 6.48 15.04 -15.13
N ASP A 128 7.00 16.19 -14.69
CA ASP A 128 8.01 16.98 -15.42
C ASP A 128 9.46 16.47 -15.23
N GLY A 129 9.64 15.36 -14.49
CA GLY A 129 10.95 14.79 -14.17
C GLY A 129 11.63 15.40 -12.94
N THR A 130 11.04 16.42 -12.31
CA THR A 130 11.61 17.04 -11.12
C THR A 130 11.56 16.08 -9.94
N ARG A 131 12.72 15.84 -9.32
CA ARG A 131 12.84 15.11 -8.05
C ARG A 131 12.49 16.03 -6.88
N VAL A 132 11.68 15.53 -5.96
CA VAL A 132 11.32 16.21 -4.71
C VAL A 132 11.57 15.26 -3.55
N ASP A 133 12.56 15.60 -2.72
CA ASP A 133 12.84 14.87 -1.48
C ASP A 133 11.83 15.28 -0.38
N PHE A 134 11.56 14.38 0.56
CA PHE A 134 10.66 14.59 1.68
C PHE A 134 11.11 13.81 2.93
N THR A 135 10.68 14.29 4.09
CA THR A 135 10.94 13.67 5.39
C THR A 135 9.65 13.15 5.98
N TYR A 136 9.62 11.86 6.36
CA TYR A 136 8.50 11.26 7.07
C TYR A 136 8.42 11.74 8.51
N HIS A 137 7.20 11.87 9.03
CA HIS A 137 6.96 12.22 10.43
C HIS A 137 6.28 11.10 11.21
N HIS A 138 5.21 10.53 10.67
CA HIS A 138 4.50 9.42 11.31
C HIS A 138 3.57 8.68 10.33
N ARG A 139 3.15 7.47 10.71
CA ARG A 139 2.12 6.70 10.00
C ARG A 139 0.74 7.19 10.43
N LEU A 140 -0.14 7.51 9.47
CA LEU A 140 -1.46 8.09 9.76
C LEU A 140 -2.46 7.08 10.33
N LYS A 141 -2.35 5.80 9.96
CA LYS A 141 -3.26 4.76 10.43
C LYS A 141 -2.54 3.41 10.60
N GLY A 142 -2.71 2.79 11.77
CA GLY A 142 -2.21 1.44 12.03
C GLY A 142 -2.73 0.44 10.99
N GLY A 143 -1.84 -0.43 10.52
CA GLY A 143 -2.16 -1.45 9.51
C GLY A 143 -2.27 -0.95 8.06
N LYS A 144 -2.28 0.37 7.80
CA LYS A 144 -2.21 0.93 6.44
C LYS A 144 -0.82 1.54 6.18
N LEU A 145 -0.33 1.42 4.94
CA LEU A 145 0.94 2.03 4.51
C LEU A 145 0.71 3.47 4.02
N ILE A 146 0.22 4.32 4.92
CA ILE A 146 -0.07 5.74 4.65
C ILE A 146 0.65 6.59 5.69
N PHE A 147 1.41 7.57 5.23
CA PHE A 147 2.35 8.33 6.03
C PHE A 147 2.18 9.83 5.81
N PHE A 148 2.39 10.60 6.87
CA PHE A 148 2.54 12.04 6.81
C PHE A 148 4.02 12.41 6.60
N ALA A 149 4.27 13.33 5.68
CA ALA A 149 5.61 13.83 5.38
C ALA A 149 5.61 15.32 5.05
N THR A 150 6.78 15.96 5.17
CA THR A 150 7.03 17.31 4.66
C THR A 150 8.06 17.23 3.55
N THR A 151 7.78 17.86 2.42
CA THR A 151 8.70 17.95 1.29
C THR A 151 9.78 19.01 1.52
N SER A 152 10.86 18.93 0.77
CA SER A 152 11.92 19.94 0.71
C SER A 152 11.43 21.33 0.26
N ASP A 153 10.27 21.43 -0.40
CA ASP A 153 9.57 22.70 -0.69
C ASP A 153 8.53 23.08 0.40
N GLU A 154 8.70 22.55 1.62
CA GLU A 154 7.90 22.84 2.82
C GLU A 154 6.39 22.55 2.69
N LYS A 155 6.02 21.61 1.81
CA LYS A 155 4.63 21.17 1.66
C LYS A 155 4.35 19.94 2.50
N HIS A 156 3.19 19.97 3.15
CA HIS A 156 2.64 18.82 3.84
C HIS A 156 1.99 17.86 2.83
N VAL A 157 2.46 16.61 2.83
CA VAL A 157 2.01 15.59 1.87
C VAL A 157 1.61 14.30 2.59
N MET A 158 0.67 13.60 1.97
CA MET A 158 0.35 12.22 2.32
C MET A 158 1.04 11.29 1.32
N VAL A 159 1.81 10.33 1.84
CA VAL A 159 2.50 9.31 1.04
C VAL A 159 1.84 7.95 1.29
N LYS A 160 1.30 7.34 0.24
CA LYS A 160 0.62 6.04 0.30
C LYS A 160 1.39 5.01 -0.54
N PHE A 161 1.52 3.80 0.00
CA PHE A 161 2.05 2.65 -0.74
C PHE A 161 0.95 1.64 -0.98
N THR A 162 0.75 1.28 -2.24
CA THR A 162 -0.28 0.31 -2.67
C THR A 162 0.15 -0.40 -3.96
N ARG A 163 -0.44 -1.56 -4.27
CA ARG A 163 -0.19 -2.30 -5.52
C ARG A 163 -1.22 -2.01 -6.60
N LYS A 164 -2.30 -1.29 -6.26
CA LYS A 164 -3.35 -0.86 -7.20
C LYS A 164 -3.81 0.53 -6.81
N TYR A 165 -3.91 1.42 -7.81
CA TYR A 165 -4.35 2.79 -7.58
C TYR A 165 -5.01 3.39 -8.83
N GLY A 166 -6.17 4.01 -8.68
CA GLY A 166 -6.88 4.74 -9.74
C GLY A 166 -6.30 6.14 -9.96
N SER A 167 -5.09 6.23 -10.50
CA SER A 167 -4.38 7.52 -10.64
C SER A 167 -5.05 8.48 -11.63
N ASP A 168 -5.61 7.99 -12.74
CA ASP A 168 -6.30 8.85 -13.71
C ASP A 168 -7.61 9.39 -13.15
N ALA A 169 -8.37 8.55 -12.43
CA ALA A 169 -9.55 8.98 -11.69
C ALA A 169 -9.18 10.02 -10.62
N HIS A 170 -8.08 9.81 -9.87
CA HIS A 170 -7.63 10.77 -8.87
C HIS A 170 -7.22 12.10 -9.50
N LYS A 171 -6.39 12.11 -10.55
CA LYS A 171 -6.02 13.34 -11.27
C LYS A 171 -7.26 14.10 -11.73
N PHE A 172 -8.21 13.40 -12.36
CA PHE A 172 -9.47 14.01 -12.79
C PHE A 172 -10.24 14.65 -11.63
N CYS A 173 -10.37 13.95 -10.50
CA CYS A 173 -11.04 14.49 -9.31
C CYS A 173 -10.29 15.67 -8.69
N SER A 174 -8.96 15.57 -8.62
CA SER A 174 -8.06 16.63 -8.13
C SER A 174 -8.23 17.90 -8.96
N ASP A 175 -8.24 17.80 -10.29
CA ASP A 175 -8.41 18.94 -11.20
C ASP A 175 -9.79 19.61 -11.06
N LYS A 176 -10.79 18.85 -10.59
CA LYS A 176 -12.14 19.36 -10.27
C LYS A 176 -12.29 19.83 -8.82
N GLY A 177 -11.24 19.73 -8.02
CA GLY A 177 -11.23 20.17 -6.62
C GLY A 177 -12.07 19.30 -5.67
N ILE A 178 -12.38 18.06 -6.06
CA ILE A 178 -13.16 17.08 -5.27
C ILE A 178 -12.31 15.91 -4.77
N ALA A 179 -10.99 15.97 -4.91
CA ALA A 179 -10.02 15.08 -4.27
C ALA A 179 -8.78 15.89 -3.86
N PRO A 180 -7.94 15.38 -2.93
CA PRO A 180 -6.66 16.02 -2.60
C PRO A 180 -5.82 16.27 -3.84
N GLN A 181 -4.97 17.31 -3.83
CA GLN A 181 -4.09 17.56 -4.97
C GLN A 181 -3.20 16.33 -5.25
N PHE A 182 -3.27 15.79 -6.46
CA PHE A 182 -2.40 14.69 -6.88
C PHE A 182 -1.02 15.23 -7.29
N TYR A 183 0.06 14.74 -6.66
CA TYR A 183 1.42 15.19 -6.98
C TYR A 183 2.19 14.19 -7.84
N ALA A 184 2.18 12.90 -7.48
CA ALA A 184 2.90 11.88 -8.23
C ALA A 184 2.42 10.46 -7.93
N MET A 185 2.68 9.57 -8.89
CA MET A 185 2.66 8.12 -8.71
C MET A 185 3.96 7.57 -9.29
N ASN A 186 4.83 7.02 -8.44
CA ASN A 186 6.07 6.39 -8.87
C ASN A 186 5.96 4.87 -8.70
N ALA A 187 6.35 4.14 -9.75
CA ALA A 187 6.43 2.69 -9.71
C ALA A 187 7.65 2.25 -8.89
N LEU A 188 7.45 1.26 -8.04
CA LEU A 188 8.46 0.65 -7.19
C LEU A 188 8.57 -0.85 -7.51
N PRO A 189 9.69 -1.50 -7.14
CA PRO A 189 9.85 -2.94 -7.32
C PRO A 189 8.70 -3.76 -6.69
N GLY A 190 8.46 -4.95 -7.23
CA GLY A 190 7.41 -5.84 -6.72
C GLY A 190 5.97 -5.42 -7.05
N GLY A 191 5.80 -4.51 -8.03
CA GLY A 191 4.48 -4.02 -8.43
C GLY A 191 3.85 -3.06 -7.41
N TRP A 192 4.67 -2.44 -6.57
CA TRP A 192 4.23 -1.40 -5.65
C TRP A 192 4.23 -0.04 -6.34
N PHE A 193 3.39 0.85 -5.85
CA PHE A 193 3.35 2.25 -6.22
C PHE A 193 3.45 3.09 -4.97
N MET A 194 4.24 4.16 -5.07
CA MET A 194 4.20 5.25 -4.11
C MET A 194 3.37 6.37 -4.69
N ILE A 195 2.29 6.72 -4.00
CA ILE A 195 1.39 7.81 -4.35
C ILE A 195 1.67 8.97 -3.41
N VAL A 196 1.94 10.15 -3.96
CA VAL A 196 2.14 11.38 -3.20
C VAL A 196 1.01 12.35 -3.55
N MET A 197 0.31 12.82 -2.53
CA MET A 197 -0.83 13.72 -2.68
C MET A 197 -0.86 14.75 -1.54
N GLU A 198 -1.71 15.76 -1.65
CA GLU A 198 -1.97 16.74 -0.60
C GLU A 198 -2.37 16.08 0.72
N TYR A 199 -1.78 16.55 1.81
CA TYR A 199 -2.30 16.26 3.14
C TYR A 199 -3.40 17.26 3.48
N LEU A 200 -4.65 16.79 3.53
CA LEU A 200 -5.79 17.62 3.91
C LEU A 200 -5.64 18.08 5.37
N SER A 201 -5.82 19.37 5.61
CA SER A 201 -5.72 19.96 6.95
C SER A 201 -6.84 19.49 7.89
N THR A 202 -6.71 19.81 9.17
CA THR A 202 -7.71 19.50 10.22
C THR A 202 -9.07 20.18 10.01
N ALA A 203 -9.19 21.09 9.05
CA ALA A 203 -10.46 21.68 8.64
C ALA A 203 -11.41 20.67 7.97
N TYR A 204 -10.85 19.61 7.35
CA TYR A 204 -11.65 18.54 6.76
C TYR A 204 -11.98 17.46 7.79
N LYS A 205 -13.26 17.12 7.90
CA LYS A 205 -13.80 16.07 8.77
C LYS A 205 -14.30 14.91 7.92
N MET A 206 -14.09 13.68 8.39
CA MET A 206 -14.72 12.51 7.76
C MET A 206 -16.24 12.58 7.92
N VAL A 207 -16.98 12.24 6.86
CA VAL A 207 -18.45 12.19 6.89
C VAL A 207 -18.96 11.23 7.96
N ARG A 208 -18.24 10.14 8.23
CA ARG A 208 -18.52 9.21 9.34
C ARG A 208 -18.71 9.88 10.70
N ASN A 209 -18.03 11.00 10.93
CA ASN A 209 -18.06 11.72 12.20
C ASN A 209 -19.15 12.82 12.24
N GLN A 210 -20.04 12.85 11.24
CA GLN A 210 -21.12 13.82 11.12
C GLN A 210 -22.47 13.12 11.27
N ASP A 211 -23.16 13.42 12.36
CA ASP A 211 -24.50 12.92 12.65
C ASP A 211 -25.35 14.06 13.27
N PRO A 212 -26.48 14.46 12.66
CA PRO A 212 -26.99 13.99 11.37
C PRO A 212 -26.21 14.56 10.19
N VAL A 213 -26.29 13.87 9.05
CA VAL A 213 -25.86 14.37 7.73
C VAL A 213 -26.96 15.30 7.24
N THR A 214 -26.71 16.62 7.27
CA THR A 214 -27.73 17.61 6.91
C THR A 214 -28.05 17.56 5.42
N THR A 215 -29.21 18.10 5.03
CA THR A 215 -29.64 18.19 3.63
C THR A 215 -28.63 18.91 2.75
N GLU A 216 -27.98 19.96 3.27
CA GLU A 216 -26.94 20.70 2.55
C GLU A 216 -25.69 19.84 2.33
N LEU A 217 -25.29 19.06 3.34
CA LEU A 217 -24.17 18.13 3.20
C LEU A 217 -24.51 17.00 2.23
N SER A 218 -25.71 16.41 2.31
CA SER A 218 -26.20 15.42 1.36
C SER A 218 -26.08 15.92 -0.08
N SER A 219 -26.58 17.13 -0.34
CA SER A 219 -26.54 17.75 -1.67
C SER A 219 -25.09 17.97 -2.15
N ALA A 220 -24.18 18.37 -1.25
CA ALA A 220 -22.78 18.54 -1.58
C ALA A 220 -22.07 17.21 -1.86
N LEU A 221 -22.40 16.14 -1.13
CA LEU A 221 -21.87 14.79 -1.36
C LEU A 221 -22.35 14.22 -2.69
N GLU A 222 -23.63 14.39 -3.01
CA GLU A 222 -24.21 14.02 -4.31
C GLU A 222 -23.54 14.76 -5.46
N ALA A 223 -23.37 16.07 -5.33
CA ALA A 223 -22.66 16.85 -6.34
C ALA A 223 -21.24 16.32 -6.56
N ALA A 224 -20.49 16.08 -5.48
CA ALA A 224 -19.10 15.62 -5.56
C ALA A 224 -18.97 14.20 -6.14
N VAL A 225 -19.80 13.23 -5.73
CA VAL A 225 -19.73 11.85 -6.21
C VAL A 225 -20.16 11.72 -7.68
N ASN A 226 -20.98 12.64 -8.18
CA ASN A 226 -21.32 12.69 -9.60
C ASN A 226 -20.19 13.28 -10.48
N VAL A 227 -19.27 14.07 -9.93
CA VAL A 227 -18.17 14.67 -10.72
C VAL A 227 -17.32 13.61 -11.43
N PRO A 228 -16.77 12.56 -10.78
CA PRO A 228 -15.99 11.52 -11.45
C PRO A 228 -16.75 10.86 -12.62
N HIS A 229 -18.07 10.69 -12.47
CA HIS A 229 -18.92 10.04 -13.47
C HIS A 229 -18.99 10.84 -14.78
N THR A 230 -18.87 12.18 -14.72
CA THR A 230 -18.79 13.04 -15.91
C THR A 230 -17.51 12.81 -16.73
N GLY A 231 -16.45 12.31 -16.10
CA GLY A 231 -15.20 11.91 -16.74
C GLY A 231 -15.15 10.42 -17.10
N ASN A 232 -16.28 9.72 -17.03
CA ASN A 232 -16.37 8.26 -17.17
C ASN A 232 -15.57 7.45 -16.13
N PHE A 233 -15.37 8.01 -14.93
CA PHE A 233 -14.73 7.30 -13.82
C PHE A 233 -15.76 6.84 -12.80
N VAL A 234 -15.45 5.75 -12.11
CA VAL A 234 -16.17 5.21 -10.95
C VAL A 234 -15.20 5.08 -9.78
N HIS A 235 -15.69 5.20 -8.54
CA HIS A 235 -14.87 5.07 -7.34
C HIS A 235 -14.84 3.63 -6.81
N GLY A 236 -16.01 2.98 -6.77
CA GLY A 236 -16.21 1.59 -6.36
C GLY A 236 -16.21 1.31 -4.86
N ASP A 237 -15.73 2.25 -4.04
CA ASP A 237 -15.74 2.13 -2.58
C ASP A 237 -16.25 3.40 -1.88
N ILE A 238 -17.32 4.01 -2.40
CA ILE A 238 -17.94 5.17 -1.74
C ILE A 238 -18.43 4.76 -0.35
N ARG A 239 -17.90 5.43 0.69
CA ARG A 239 -18.21 5.19 2.10
C ARG A 239 -18.03 6.47 2.89
N ASP A 240 -18.71 6.57 4.02
CA ASP A 240 -18.58 7.65 5.01
C ASP A 240 -17.13 7.91 5.48
N VAL A 241 -16.29 6.87 5.48
CA VAL A 241 -14.84 6.92 5.78
C VAL A 241 -13.96 7.36 4.62
N ASN A 242 -14.48 7.33 3.40
CA ASN A 242 -13.79 7.69 2.16
C ASN A 242 -14.27 9.05 1.61
N LEU A 243 -15.11 9.75 2.37
CA LEU A 243 -15.59 11.09 2.07
C LEU A 243 -15.23 12.01 3.23
N MET A 244 -14.62 13.15 2.90
CA MET A 244 -14.31 14.20 3.85
C MET A 244 -14.98 15.51 3.42
N PHE A 245 -15.27 16.38 4.38
CA PHE A 245 -15.85 17.69 4.07
C PHE A 245 -15.28 18.78 4.98
N SER A 246 -15.18 19.99 4.46
CA SER A 246 -14.95 21.21 5.25
C SER A 246 -16.12 22.18 5.05
N LYS A 247 -16.33 23.07 6.03
CA LYS A 247 -17.30 24.16 5.95
C LYS A 247 -16.53 25.47 5.94
N GLU A 248 -16.49 26.14 4.79
CA GLU A 248 -15.78 27.41 4.60
C GLU A 248 -16.75 28.45 4.04
N ASN A 249 -16.87 29.61 4.69
CA ASN A 249 -17.69 30.73 4.21
C ASN A 249 -19.13 30.35 3.81
N LYS A 250 -19.77 29.45 4.58
CA LYS A 250 -21.11 28.89 4.31
C LYS A 250 -21.21 27.96 3.08
N SER A 251 -20.09 27.60 2.47
CA SER A 251 -19.99 26.57 1.44
C SER A 251 -19.46 25.26 2.04
N ILE A 252 -19.94 24.13 1.53
CA ILE A 252 -19.45 22.80 1.89
C ILE A 252 -18.55 22.33 0.76
N LYS A 253 -17.28 22.07 1.08
CA LYS A 253 -16.34 21.47 0.15
C LYS A 253 -16.17 20.00 0.49
N VAL A 254 -16.35 19.12 -0.48
CA VAL A 254 -16.23 17.67 -0.32
C VAL A 254 -14.96 17.19 -1.00
N MET A 255 -14.25 16.28 -0.34
CA MET A 255 -13.10 15.56 -0.86
C MET A 255 -13.37 14.06 -0.84
N ILE A 256 -13.21 13.41 -1.98
CA ILE A 256 -13.21 11.95 -2.14
C ILE A 256 -11.77 11.46 -1.93
N VAL A 257 -11.61 10.47 -1.06
CA VAL A 257 -10.32 9.87 -0.72
C VAL A 257 -10.38 8.34 -0.86
N ASP A 258 -9.21 7.69 -0.84
CA ASP A 258 -9.07 6.23 -1.00
C ASP A 258 -9.49 5.67 -2.38
N LEU A 259 -8.91 6.23 -3.45
CA LEU A 259 -9.15 5.86 -4.85
C LEU A 259 -8.45 4.55 -5.31
N ASP A 260 -8.25 3.57 -4.43
CA ASP A 260 -7.55 2.32 -4.77
C ASP A 260 -8.32 1.47 -5.81
N TRP A 261 -9.65 1.57 -5.79
CA TRP A 261 -10.53 0.80 -6.66
C TRP A 261 -11.05 1.62 -7.84
N ALA A 262 -10.78 2.93 -7.84
CA ALA A 262 -11.29 3.83 -8.84
C ALA A 262 -10.66 3.55 -10.21
N GLY A 263 -11.41 3.85 -11.26
CA GLY A 263 -10.97 3.64 -12.64
C GLY A 263 -12.10 3.92 -13.62
N THR A 264 -11.87 3.61 -14.89
CA THR A 264 -12.86 3.79 -15.95
C THR A 264 -14.07 2.89 -15.75
N ASP A 265 -15.27 3.45 -15.88
CA ASP A 265 -16.53 2.72 -15.89
C ASP A 265 -16.54 1.67 -17.01
N GLY A 266 -16.96 0.44 -16.70
CA GLY A 266 -16.97 -0.69 -17.64
C GLY A 266 -15.62 -1.41 -17.82
N GLU A 267 -14.52 -0.91 -17.25
CA GLU A 267 -13.20 -1.55 -17.34
C GLU A 267 -12.72 -2.09 -16.00
N ILE A 268 -12.89 -1.30 -14.93
CA ILE A 268 -12.31 -1.61 -13.63
C ILE A 268 -13.18 -2.60 -12.85
N ARG A 269 -12.52 -3.55 -12.19
CA ARG A 269 -13.16 -4.63 -11.43
C ARG A 269 -12.83 -4.55 -9.96
N TYR A 270 -13.77 -5.03 -9.14
CA TYR A 270 -13.56 -5.25 -7.72
C TYR A 270 -12.40 -6.21 -7.46
N PRO A 271 -11.58 -5.97 -6.43
CA PRO A 271 -10.50 -6.89 -6.06
C PRO A 271 -11.06 -8.21 -5.50
N ALA A 272 -10.20 -9.18 -5.30
CA ALA A 272 -10.56 -10.37 -4.51
C ALA A 272 -10.82 -10.01 -3.04
N ASN A 273 -11.69 -10.78 -2.38
CA ASN A 273 -12.11 -10.64 -1.00
C ASN A 273 -12.83 -9.32 -0.69
N VAL A 274 -13.74 -8.89 -1.57
CA VAL A 274 -14.65 -7.77 -1.28
C VAL A 274 -15.46 -8.10 -0.03
N ASN A 275 -15.35 -7.25 0.99
CA ASN A 275 -16.18 -7.39 2.17
C ASN A 275 -17.62 -6.97 1.85
N THR A 276 -18.50 -7.96 1.66
CA THR A 276 -19.95 -7.82 1.45
C THR A 276 -20.77 -8.15 2.70
N ILE A 277 -20.14 -8.63 3.77
CA ILE A 277 -20.80 -9.02 5.03
C ILE A 277 -20.82 -7.85 6.01
N GLY A 278 -19.66 -7.24 6.25
CA GLY A 278 -19.50 -6.13 7.20
C GLY A 278 -19.74 -4.75 6.60
N ILE A 279 -19.94 -4.66 5.28
CA ILE A 279 -20.25 -3.42 4.56
C ILE A 279 -21.44 -3.73 3.65
N ASN A 280 -22.51 -2.95 3.80
CA ASN A 280 -23.69 -3.11 2.95
C ASN A 280 -23.38 -2.55 1.55
N ARG A 281 -23.13 -3.47 0.61
CA ARG A 281 -22.77 -3.15 -0.78
C ARG A 281 -23.94 -3.44 -1.72
N PRO A 282 -24.01 -2.76 -2.88
CA PRO A 282 -25.03 -3.03 -3.88
C PRO A 282 -24.91 -4.44 -4.46
N ASP A 283 -26.00 -4.95 -5.00
CA ASP A 283 -25.99 -6.17 -5.81
C ASP A 283 -24.99 -6.04 -6.97
N GLY A 284 -24.22 -7.10 -7.21
CA GLY A 284 -23.16 -7.10 -8.21
C GLY A 284 -21.79 -6.59 -7.72
N ALA A 285 -21.70 -5.98 -6.53
CA ALA A 285 -20.40 -5.59 -5.95
C ALA A 285 -19.68 -6.77 -5.29
N ARG A 286 -19.15 -7.68 -6.11
CA ARG A 286 -18.48 -8.93 -5.71
C ARG A 286 -17.12 -9.07 -6.40
N ASP A 287 -16.30 -10.00 -5.91
CA ASP A 287 -14.97 -10.28 -6.43
C ASP A 287 -14.94 -10.41 -7.96
N GLY A 288 -14.08 -9.64 -8.61
CA GLY A 288 -13.89 -9.70 -10.07
C GLY A 288 -15.02 -9.08 -10.90
N GLU A 289 -16.14 -8.68 -10.30
CA GLU A 289 -17.22 -8.01 -11.03
C GLU A 289 -16.86 -6.56 -11.36
N LEU A 290 -17.51 -6.03 -12.40
CA LEU A 290 -17.30 -4.64 -12.83
C LEU A 290 -17.80 -3.67 -11.76
N ILE A 291 -17.03 -2.61 -11.55
CA ILE A 291 -17.46 -1.46 -10.78
C ILE A 291 -18.27 -0.56 -11.70
N SER A 292 -19.44 -0.10 -11.25
CA SER A 292 -20.34 0.74 -12.02
C SER A 292 -20.71 2.02 -11.29
N LYS A 293 -21.16 3.04 -12.03
CA LYS A 293 -21.71 4.29 -11.47
C LYS A 293 -22.89 4.04 -10.53
N ALA A 294 -23.72 3.06 -10.86
CA ALA A 294 -24.85 2.66 -10.02
C ALA A 294 -24.39 2.15 -8.65
N HIS A 295 -23.23 1.48 -8.58
CA HIS A 295 -22.68 1.05 -7.29
C HIS A 295 -22.30 2.25 -6.41
N ASP A 296 -21.64 3.26 -6.98
CA ASP A 296 -21.27 4.49 -6.26
C ASP A 296 -22.50 5.21 -5.71
N LEU A 297 -23.53 5.37 -6.54
CA LEU A 297 -24.78 6.05 -6.16
C LEU A 297 -25.55 5.27 -5.10
N TYR A 298 -25.61 3.93 -5.20
CA TYR A 298 -26.22 3.11 -4.15
C TYR A 298 -25.53 3.32 -2.81
N MET A 299 -24.20 3.24 -2.78
CA MET A 299 -23.43 3.41 -1.55
C MET A 299 -23.55 4.83 -1.00
N LEU A 300 -23.61 5.85 -1.86
CA LEU A 300 -23.88 7.22 -1.45
C LEU A 300 -25.25 7.36 -0.78
N ASN A 301 -26.31 6.81 -1.39
CA ASN A 301 -27.65 6.86 -0.84
C ASN A 301 -27.72 6.25 0.57
N ARG A 302 -26.86 5.27 0.89
CA ARG A 302 -26.78 4.69 2.24
C ARG A 302 -26.18 5.62 3.29
N ILE A 303 -25.46 6.65 2.86
CA ILE A 303 -24.85 7.67 3.72
C ILE A 303 -25.82 8.85 3.89
N THR A 304 -26.57 9.17 2.84
CA THR A 304 -27.41 10.36 2.77
C THR A 304 -28.89 10.12 3.07
N ALA A 305 -29.39 8.89 2.96
CA ALA A 305 -30.78 8.57 3.25
C ALA A 305 -31.05 8.60 4.77
N TRP A 306 -32.02 9.43 5.15
CA TRP A 306 -32.65 9.52 6.47
C TRP A 306 -34.07 8.98 6.40
#